data_AF-A0A9E3BP25-F1
#
_entry.id   AF-A0A9E3BP25-F1
#
_cell.length_a   1.000
_cell.length_b   1.000
_cell.length_c   1.000
_cell.angle_alpha   90.00
_cell.angle_beta   90.00
_cell.angle_gamma   90.00
#
_symmetry.space_group_name_H-M   'P 1'
#
loop_
_entity.id
_entity.type
_entity.pdbx_description
1 polymer ?
#
loop_
_entity_poly.entity_id
_entity_poly.type
_entity_poly.pdbx_seq_one_letter_code
_entity_poly.pdbx_strand_id
1 'polypeptide(L)' 'MDFAIPPELRELQERTRGFVRERIIPYESDARQTRHGPTDGLRRELNALAAEAGLLSPHVAPEWGGLGLSHVGRA' A
#
# COMPACT_ATOMS: atom_id res chain seq x y z
N MET A 1 -27.74 6.14 10.12
CA MET A 1 -26.27 6.00 10.07
C MET A 1 -25.91 5.68 8.62
N ASP A 2 -24.95 6.40 8.05
CA ASP A 2 -24.53 6.22 6.66
C ASP A 2 -23.20 5.46 6.62
N PHE A 3 -23.13 4.41 5.79
CA PHE A 3 -21.97 3.52 5.63
C PHE A 3 -21.49 3.49 4.17
N ALA A 4 -22.02 4.36 3.31
CA ALA A 4 -21.57 4.45 1.94
C ALA A 4 -20.09 4.86 1.91
N ILE A 5 -19.29 4.10 1.15
CA ILE A 5 -17.88 4.44 0.93
C ILE A 5 -17.83 5.60 -0.08
N PRO A 6 -17.21 6.74 0.26
CA PRO A 6 -17.01 7.85 -0.66
C PRO A 6 -16.33 7.39 -1.97
N PRO A 7 -16.73 7.93 -3.14
CA PRO A 7 -16.19 7.50 -4.43
C PRO A 7 -14.66 7.48 -4.50
N GLU A 8 -14.00 8.49 -3.95
CA GLU A 8 -12.55 8.61 -3.91
C GLU A 8 -11.87 7.48 -3.11
N LEU A 9 -12.51 7.00 -2.04
CA LEU A 9 -11.99 5.88 -1.25
C LEU A 9 -12.21 4.53 -1.95
N ARG A 10 -13.29 4.40 -2.73
CA ARG A 10 -13.52 3.22 -3.57
C ARG A 10 -12.51 3.13 -4.71
N GLU A 11 -12.20 4.25 -5.37
CA GLU A 11 -11.15 4.29 -6.39
C GLU A 11 -9.77 3.96 -5.81
N LEU A 12 -9.44 4.51 -4.64
CA LEU A 12 -8.21 4.17 -3.94
C LEU A 12 -8.16 2.68 -3.56
N GLN A 13 -9.28 2.11 -3.10
CA GLN A 13 -9.38 0.70 -2.78
C GLN A 13 -9.10 -0.17 -4.01
N GLU A 14 -9.74 0.10 -5.15
CA GLU A 14 -9.56 -0.69 -6.37
C GLU A 14 -8.11 -0.62 -6.88
N ARG A 15 -7.52 0.58 -6.91
CA ARG A 15 -6.10 0.76 -7.26
C ARG A 15 -5.17 -0.01 -6.31
N THR A 16 -5.42 0.05 -5.01
CA THR A 16 -4.64 -0.67 -4.00
C THR A 16 -4.77 -2.18 -4.18
N ARG A 17 -5.98 -2.69 -4.45
CA ARG A 17 -6.22 -4.11 -4.71
C ARG A 17 -5.49 -4.59 -5.96
N GLY A 18 -5.52 -3.82 -7.05
CA GLY A 18 -4.77 -4.11 -8.27
C GLY A 18 -3.27 -4.17 -7.99
N PHE A 19 -2.72 -3.14 -7.35
CA PHE A 19 -1.31 -3.09 -6.96
C PHE A 19 -0.89 -4.31 -6.12
N VAL A 20 -1.66 -4.67 -5.09
CA VAL A 20 -1.33 -5.84 -4.26
C VAL A 20 -1.31 -7.12 -5.11
N ARG A 21 -2.36 -7.37 -5.89
CA ARG A 21 -2.48 -8.59 -6.70
C ARG A 21 -1.37 -8.73 -7.73
N GLU A 22 -1.07 -7.63 -8.43
CA GLU A 22 -0.19 -7.66 -9.60
C GLU A 22 1.28 -7.43 -9.24
N ARG A 23 1.55 -6.68 -8.16
CA ARG A 23 2.92 -6.24 -7.81
C ARG A 23 3.44 -6.85 -6.53
N ILE A 24 2.58 -7.15 -5.54
CA ILE A 24 3.04 -7.60 -4.21
C ILE A 24 2.94 -9.12 -4.05
N ILE A 25 1.81 -9.73 -4.39
CA ILE A 25 1.59 -11.19 -4.25
C ILE A 25 2.72 -12.03 -4.89
N PRO A 26 3.30 -11.69 -6.06
CA PRO A 26 4.42 -12.45 -6.62
C PRO A 26 5.64 -12.59 -5.70
N TYR A 27 5.84 -11.66 -4.76
CA TYR A 27 6.93 -11.70 -3.80
C TYR A 27 6.64 -12.55 -2.56
N GLU A 28 5.42 -13.08 -2.38
CA GLU A 28 5.09 -13.93 -1.22
C GLU A 28 5.92 -15.22 -1.20
N SER A 29 6.29 -15.74 -2.37
CA SER A 29 7.16 -16.91 -2.53
C SER A 29 8.63 -16.56 -2.80
N ASP A 30 9.03 -15.29 -2.68
CA ASP A 30 10.42 -14.88 -2.91
C ASP A 30 11.34 -15.51 -1.85
N ALA A 31 12.49 -16.07 -2.26
CA ALA A 31 13.44 -16.70 -1.34
C ALA A 31 14.02 -15.72 -0.29
N ARG A 32 13.93 -14.41 -0.54
CA ARG A 32 14.29 -13.34 0.39
C ARG A 32 13.23 -13.15 1.48
N GLN A 33 12.06 -13.77 1.38
CA GLN A 33 11.12 -13.94 2.49
C GLN A 33 11.61 -15.08 3.39
N THR A 34 12.29 -14.72 4.47
CA THR A 34 12.88 -15.72 5.39
C THR A 34 11.93 -16.04 6.54
N ARG A 35 12.30 -17.01 7.38
CA ARG A 35 11.57 -17.34 8.61
C ARG A 35 11.36 -16.13 9.54
N HIS A 36 12.24 -15.14 9.48
CA HIS A 36 12.17 -13.92 10.30
C HIS A 36 11.59 -12.71 9.54
N GLY A 37 11.00 -12.94 8.36
CA GLY A 37 10.46 -11.91 7.50
C GLY A 37 11.37 -11.59 6.30
N PRO A 38 11.02 -10.54 5.53
CA PRO A 38 11.73 -10.19 4.32
C PRO A 38 13.12 -9.67 4.67
N THR A 39 14.12 -10.04 3.88
CA THR A 39 15.43 -9.39 3.97
C THR A 39 15.30 -7.89 3.74
N ASP A 40 16.28 -7.12 4.23
CA ASP A 40 16.26 -5.66 4.05
C ASP A 40 16.27 -5.25 2.56
N GLY A 41 16.90 -6.05 1.69
CA GLY A 41 16.86 -5.85 0.24
C GLY A 41 15.43 -5.96 -0.32
N LEU A 42 14.71 -7.02 0.02
CA LEU A 42 13.31 -7.20 -0.39
C LEU A 42 12.41 -6.11 0.20
N ARG A 43 12.60 -5.74 1.47
CA ARG A 43 11.87 -4.64 2.11
C ARG A 43 12.03 -3.32 1.35
N ARG A 44 13.27 -2.96 0.96
CA ARG A 44 13.54 -1.73 0.21
C ARG A 44 12.88 -1.74 -1.17
N GLU A 45 12.92 -2.88 -1.86
CA GLU A 45 12.28 -3.07 -3.16
C GLU A 45 10.75 -2.90 -3.06
N LEU A 46 10.10 -3.57 -2.11
CA LEU A 46 8.65 -3.44 -1.89
C LEU A 46 8.25 -2.00 -1.50
N ASN A 47 9.07 -1.33 -0.69
CA ASN A 47 8.85 0.08 -0.35
C ASN A 47 8.98 1.00 -1.57
N ALA A 48 9.94 0.74 -2.46
CA ALA A 48 10.09 1.51 -3.69
C ALA A 48 8.89 1.33 -4.62
N LEU A 49 8.41 0.09 -4.79
CA LEU A 49 7.20 -0.21 -5.56
C LEU A 49 5.96 0.52 -4.99
N ALA A 50 5.82 0.53 -3.66
CA ALA A 50 4.72 1.24 -3.01
C ALA A 50 4.84 2.77 -3.17
N ALA A 51 6.06 3.32 -3.11
CA ALA A 51 6.32 4.74 -3.31
C ALA A 51 5.98 5.17 -4.76
N GLU A 52 6.42 4.39 -5.75
CA GLU A 52 6.09 4.61 -7.16
C GLU A 52 4.58 4.54 -7.43
N ALA A 53 3.86 3.66 -6.73
CA ALA A 53 2.40 3.56 -6.81
C ALA A 53 1.65 4.68 -6.04
N GLY A 54 2.37 5.52 -5.29
CA GLY A 54 1.78 6.54 -4.41
C GLY A 54 1.01 5.95 -3.22
N LEU A 55 1.37 4.73 -2.79
CA LEU A 55 0.71 3.98 -1.72
C LEU A 55 1.58 3.84 -0.46
N LEU A 56 2.83 4.33 -0.49
CA LEU A 56 3.69 4.35 0.69
C LEU A 56 3.23 5.43 1.67
N SER A 57 3.15 5.09 2.95
CA SER A 57 2.79 6.03 4.03
C SER A 57 1.49 6.84 3.77
N PRO A 58 0.36 6.21 3.44
CA PRO A 58 -0.83 6.91 2.93
C PRO A 58 -1.51 7.82 3.97
N HIS A 59 -1.19 7.66 5.25
CA HIS A 59 -1.69 8.51 6.34
C HIS A 59 -0.87 9.78 6.56
N VAL A 60 0.34 9.85 5.99
CA VAL A 60 1.19 11.03 6.09
C VAL A 60 0.58 12.15 5.25
N ALA A 61 0.78 13.38 5.69
CA ALA A 61 0.23 14.54 5.02
C ALA A 61 0.80 14.72 3.59
N PRO A 62 0.01 15.26 2.63
CA PRO A 62 0.43 15.38 1.24
C PRO A 62 1.73 16.16 1.02
N GLU A 63 2.02 17.17 1.85
CA GLU A 63 3.25 17.97 1.77
C GLU A 63 4.53 17.15 2.04
N TRP A 64 4.38 15.97 2.65
CA TRP A 64 5.47 15.01 2.86
C TRP A 64 5.38 13.78 1.93
N GLY A 65 4.51 13.84 0.91
CA GLY A 65 4.36 12.81 -0.10
C GLY A 65 3.39 11.68 0.24
N GLY A 66 2.59 11.80 1.31
CA GLY A 66 1.52 10.85 1.63
C GLY A 66 0.17 11.22 0.99
N LEU A 67 -0.90 10.51 1.38
CA LEU A 67 -2.26 10.74 0.87
C LEU A 67 -3.17 11.49 1.87
N GLY A 68 -2.68 11.78 3.08
CA GLY A 68 -3.45 12.49 4.11
C GLY A 68 -4.72 11.76 4.56
N LEU A 69 -4.76 10.42 4.47
CA LEU A 69 -5.97 9.67 4.75
C LEU A 69 -6.42 9.80 6.21
N SER A 70 -7.72 10.05 6.40
CA SER A 70 -8.38 9.99 7.70
C SER A 70 -8.43 8.55 8.23
N HIS A 71 -8.90 8.37 9.47
CA HIS A 71 -9.07 7.03 10.06
C HIS A 71 -9.96 6.11 9.22
N VAL A 72 -11.00 6.65 8.58
CA VAL A 72 -11.89 5.88 7.69
C VAL A 72 -11.17 5.46 6.42
N GLY A 73 -10.35 6.35 5.84
CA GLY A 73 -9.60 6.03 4.62
C GLY A 73 -8.50 4.98 4.82
N ARG A 74 -8.11 4.70 6.07
CA ARG A 74 -7.05 3.73 6.44
C ARG A 74 -7.59 2.39 6.93
N ALA A 75 -8.89 2.26 7.16
CA ALA A 75 -9.52 1.07 7.71
C ALA A 75 -9.62 -0.04 6.66
#